data_AF-A0A365T8B5-F1
#
_entry.id   AF-A0A365T8B5-F1
#
_cell.length_a   1.000
_cell.length_b   1.000
_cell.length_c   1.000
_cell.angle_alpha   90.00
_cell.angle_beta   90.00
_cell.angle_gamma   90.00
#
_symmetry.space_group_name_H-M   'P 1'
#
loop_
_entity.id
_entity.type
_entity.pdbx_description
1 polymer ?
#
loop_
_entity_poly.entity_id
_entity_poly.type
_entity_poly.pdbx_seq_one_letter_code
_entity_poly.pdbx_strand_id
1 'polypeptide(L)'
;MELQRAGTADDGDQEVESDETRTAEGSRTKRVELPADRRESRVLTDDQLRTLVGLGERAEWLLGAPQDVEWALVDGQFVLLQSRPITSLFPRLSPAPDDDHHHVYISMGHMQAMPEAMPPLVRDVWRIYTGNALSAADLDPTLGNPTVEDGGRIYIDVETLS
;
A
#
# COMPACT_ATOMS: atom_id res chain seq x y z
N MET A 1 20.66 74.30 5.16
CA MET A 1 21.79 74.21 4.21
C MET A 1 22.87 73.41 4.91
N GLU A 2 22.90 72.10 4.66
CA GLU A 2 24.00 71.16 4.92
C GLU A 2 23.63 69.81 4.29
N LEU A 3 24.65 69.00 4.01
CA LEU A 3 24.82 68.14 2.82
C LEU A 3 24.32 66.68 2.93
N GLN A 4 24.04 66.11 1.76
CA GLN A 4 24.20 64.71 1.25
C GLN A 4 24.30 63.51 2.23
N ARG A 5 23.62 62.40 1.90
CA ARG A 5 24.20 61.24 1.18
C ARG A 5 23.17 60.13 0.88
N ALA A 6 23.35 59.52 -0.29
CA ALA A 6 22.67 58.31 -0.76
C ALA A 6 23.22 57.05 -0.05
N GLY A 7 22.40 56.01 0.05
CA GLY A 7 22.78 54.67 0.49
C GLY A 7 21.91 53.64 -0.23
N THR A 8 22.56 52.88 -1.10
CA THR A 8 22.06 51.84 -2.00
C THR A 8 21.48 50.64 -1.24
N ALA A 9 20.43 50.04 -1.82
CA ALA A 9 19.88 48.77 -1.38
C ALA A 9 20.94 47.66 -1.54
N ASP A 10 21.22 46.98 -0.44
CA ASP A 10 22.10 45.82 -0.33
C ASP A 10 21.29 44.58 -0.73
N ASP A 11 21.49 44.10 -1.96
CA ASP A 11 20.99 42.83 -2.44
C ASP A 11 21.91 41.75 -1.87
N GLY A 12 21.52 41.23 -0.70
CA GLY A 12 22.25 40.18 -0.02
C GLY A 12 22.10 38.86 -0.76
N ASP A 13 23.09 38.54 -1.59
CA ASP A 13 23.39 37.18 -2.04
C ASP A 13 23.55 36.28 -0.80
N GLN A 14 22.49 35.56 -0.43
CA GLN A 14 22.60 34.48 0.54
C GLN A 14 23.19 33.26 -0.16
N GLU A 15 24.48 33.01 0.08
CA GLU A 15 25.14 31.75 -0.24
C GLU A 15 24.39 30.61 0.44
N VAL A 16 23.66 29.82 -0.37
CA VAL A 16 23.00 28.60 0.10
C VAL A 16 24.05 27.51 0.26
N GLU A 17 24.37 27.21 1.52
CA GLU A 17 25.28 26.13 1.91
C GLU A 17 24.77 24.78 1.37
N SER A 18 25.47 24.24 0.38
CA SER A 18 25.14 22.96 -0.22
C SER A 18 25.90 21.84 0.46
N ASP A 19 25.19 21.04 1.26
CA ASP A 19 25.75 19.81 1.82
C ASP A 19 25.85 18.76 0.70
N GLU A 20 27.09 18.47 0.28
CA GLU A 20 27.40 17.53 -0.79
C GLU A 20 27.79 16.18 -0.21
N THR A 21 26.89 15.20 -0.28
CA THR A 21 27.22 13.82 0.08
C THR A 21 27.66 13.05 -1.15
N ARG A 22 28.88 12.50 -1.11
CA ARG A 22 29.47 11.69 -2.18
C ARG A 22 29.18 10.21 -1.91
N THR A 23 28.50 9.52 -2.82
CA THR A 23 28.40 8.05 -2.79
C THR A 23 29.54 7.42 -3.60
N ALA A 24 29.92 6.19 -3.23
CA ALA A 24 30.90 5.40 -3.98
C ALA A 24 30.37 5.19 -5.41
N GLU A 25 31.23 5.36 -6.42
CA GLU A 25 30.92 5.27 -7.87
C GLU A 25 30.42 6.54 -8.59
N GLY A 26 30.80 7.74 -8.12
CA GLY A 26 30.76 8.95 -8.98
C GLY A 26 29.38 9.58 -9.19
N SER A 27 28.34 9.04 -8.57
CA SER A 27 27.06 9.73 -8.43
C SER A 27 27.19 10.91 -7.47
N ARG A 28 26.68 12.09 -7.88
CA ARG A 28 26.64 13.30 -7.06
C ARG A 28 25.19 13.63 -6.78
N THR A 29 24.77 13.42 -5.55
CA THR A 29 23.47 13.89 -5.07
C THR A 29 23.67 15.22 -4.35
N LYS A 30 22.88 16.23 -4.70
CA LYS A 30 22.83 17.51 -3.99
C LYS A 30 21.45 17.68 -3.41
N ARG A 31 21.39 18.02 -2.13
CA ARG A 31 20.14 18.47 -1.50
C ARG A 31 19.89 19.92 -1.90
N VAL A 32 18.67 20.21 -2.32
CA VAL A 32 18.25 21.58 -2.69
C VAL A 32 16.96 21.88 -1.96
N GLU A 33 16.90 23.04 -1.32
CA GLU A 33 15.65 23.53 -0.74
C GLU A 33 14.73 24.04 -1.84
N LEU A 34 13.48 23.57 -1.83
CA LEU A 34 12.45 24.07 -2.72
C LEU A 34 11.75 25.30 -2.10
N PRO A 35 11.32 26.28 -2.90
CA PRO A 35 10.37 27.31 -2.46
C PRO A 35 9.08 26.69 -1.90
N ALA A 36 8.42 27.37 -0.95
CA ALA A 36 7.26 26.84 -0.23
C ALA A 36 6.10 26.46 -1.17
N ASP A 37 5.84 27.28 -2.20
CA ASP A 37 4.83 27.05 -3.23
C ASP A 37 5.10 25.77 -4.05
N ARG A 38 6.38 25.45 -4.32
CA ARG A 38 6.74 24.23 -5.06
C ARG A 38 6.66 22.97 -4.19
N ARG A 39 6.88 23.08 -2.87
CA ARG A 39 6.78 21.93 -1.94
C ARG A 39 5.35 21.37 -1.86
N GLU A 40 4.35 22.23 -2.01
CA GLU A 40 2.92 21.86 -1.95
C GLU A 40 2.31 21.60 -3.34
N SER A 41 3.07 21.87 -4.40
CA SER A 41 2.61 21.67 -5.78
C SER A 41 2.54 20.19 -6.16
N ARG A 42 1.62 19.85 -7.07
CA ARG A 42 1.55 18.50 -7.64
C ARG A 42 2.80 18.21 -8.47
N VAL A 43 3.40 17.04 -8.26
CA VAL A 43 4.62 16.59 -8.97
C VAL A 43 4.30 16.05 -10.38
N LEU A 44 3.10 15.52 -10.59
CA LEU A 44 2.65 14.93 -11.86
C LEU A 44 1.38 15.61 -12.37
N THR A 45 1.24 15.70 -13.68
CA THR A 45 -0.05 16.01 -14.33
C THR A 45 -0.99 14.81 -14.24
N ASP A 46 -2.29 15.02 -14.46
CA ASP A 46 -3.26 13.91 -14.44
C ASP A 46 -2.99 12.86 -15.54
N ASP A 47 -2.48 13.27 -16.71
CA ASP A 47 -2.09 12.35 -17.79
C ASP A 47 -0.87 11.51 -17.43
N GLN A 48 0.14 12.14 -16.78
CA GLN A 48 1.31 11.43 -16.27
C GLN A 48 0.91 10.45 -15.17
N LEU A 49 0.01 10.84 -14.27
CA LEU A 49 -0.50 9.97 -13.21
C LEU A 49 -1.22 8.75 -13.79
N ARG A 50 -2.12 8.93 -14.76
CA ARG A 50 -2.79 7.82 -15.46
C ARG A 50 -1.79 6.87 -16.14
N THR A 51 -0.77 7.43 -16.77
CA THR A 51 0.29 6.64 -17.42
C THR A 51 1.05 5.80 -16.40
N LEU A 52 1.39 6.39 -15.24
CA LEU A 52 2.09 5.72 -14.16
C LEU A 52 1.24 4.61 -13.52
N VAL A 53 -0.05 4.86 -13.29
CA VAL A 53 -0.99 3.82 -12.80
C VAL A 53 -1.02 2.63 -13.76
N GLY A 54 -1.17 2.87 -15.06
CA GLY A 54 -1.18 1.79 -16.05
C GLY A 54 0.17 1.07 -16.18
N LEU A 55 1.30 1.69 -15.81
CA LEU A 55 2.58 0.98 -15.67
C LEU A 55 2.59 0.06 -14.45
N GLY A 56 2.06 0.52 -13.32
CA GLY A 56 1.90 -0.28 -12.10
C GLY A 56 1.01 -1.50 -12.32
N GLU A 57 -0.17 -1.33 -12.93
CA GLU A 57 -1.10 -2.43 -13.26
C GLU A 57 -0.44 -3.47 -14.18
N ARG A 58 0.33 -3.01 -15.17
CA ARG A 58 1.09 -3.91 -16.06
C ARG A 58 2.18 -4.66 -15.32
N ALA A 59 2.89 -4.01 -14.40
CA ALA A 59 3.91 -4.67 -13.59
C ALA A 59 3.29 -5.75 -12.68
N GLU A 60 2.18 -5.45 -12.02
CA GLU A 60 1.41 -6.40 -11.21
C GLU A 60 0.93 -7.59 -12.05
N TRP A 61 0.34 -7.34 -13.22
CA TRP A 61 -0.11 -8.41 -14.12
C TRP A 61 1.04 -9.30 -14.60
N LEU A 62 2.18 -8.71 -14.99
CA LEU A 62 3.34 -9.45 -15.47
C LEU A 62 4.02 -10.29 -14.38
N LEU A 63 4.05 -9.78 -13.15
CA LEU A 63 4.78 -10.38 -12.03
C LEU A 63 3.89 -11.22 -11.10
N GLY A 64 2.58 -11.19 -11.28
CA GLY A 64 1.61 -12.07 -10.62
C GLY A 64 1.34 -11.74 -9.15
N ALA A 65 1.74 -10.56 -8.67
CA ALA A 65 1.51 -10.10 -7.31
C ALA A 65 1.51 -8.56 -7.25
N PRO A 66 0.89 -7.93 -6.24
CA PRO A 66 1.01 -6.49 -6.02
C PRO A 66 2.49 -6.07 -5.90
N GLN A 67 2.87 -5.00 -6.61
CA GLN A 67 4.25 -4.55 -6.69
C GLN A 67 4.46 -3.21 -5.99
N ASP A 68 5.58 -3.10 -5.29
CA ASP A 68 6.21 -1.83 -4.92
C ASP A 68 7.22 -1.46 -6.03
N VAL A 69 7.04 -0.29 -6.63
CA VAL A 69 7.72 0.13 -7.86
C VAL A 69 8.42 1.47 -7.66
N GLU A 70 9.72 1.48 -7.92
CA GLU A 70 10.50 2.73 -8.01
C GLU A 70 10.58 3.17 -9.47
N TRP A 71 10.39 4.48 -9.70
CA TRP A 71 10.32 5.05 -11.03
C TRP A 71 10.96 6.43 -11.10
N ALA A 72 11.31 6.83 -12.32
CA ALA A 72 11.74 8.19 -12.65
C ALA A 72 10.96 8.70 -13.87
N LEU A 73 10.84 10.02 -13.99
CA LEU A 73 10.30 10.70 -15.15
C LEU A 73 11.40 11.56 -15.77
N VAL A 74 11.86 11.18 -16.96
CA VAL A 74 12.95 11.87 -17.68
C VAL A 74 12.48 12.16 -19.09
N ASP A 75 12.61 13.42 -19.52
CA ASP A 75 12.18 13.88 -20.86
C ASP A 75 10.72 13.50 -21.21
N GLY A 76 9.84 13.50 -20.20
CA GLY A 76 8.43 13.14 -20.34
C GLY A 76 8.14 11.64 -20.41
N GLN A 77 9.15 10.79 -20.23
CA GLN A 77 9.02 9.33 -20.25
C GLN A 77 9.27 8.71 -18.87
N PHE A 78 8.41 7.77 -18.48
CA PHE A 78 8.60 7.00 -17.26
C PHE A 78 9.60 5.86 -17.47
N VAL A 79 10.51 5.72 -16.52
CA VAL A 79 11.49 4.62 -16.44
C VAL A 79 11.29 3.90 -15.11
N LEU A 80 11.14 2.58 -15.15
CA LEU A 80 11.12 1.75 -13.93
C LEU A 80 12.55 1.47 -13.50
N LEU A 81 12.86 1.76 -12.24
CA LEU A 81 14.18 1.56 -11.65
C LEU A 81 14.24 0.24 -10.87
N GLN A 82 13.16 -0.09 -10.16
CA GLN A 82 13.03 -1.31 -9.36
C GLN A 82 11.56 -1.73 -9.30
N SER A 83 11.33 -3.05 -9.21
CA SER A 83 10.01 -3.61 -8.90
C SER A 83 10.20 -4.81 -7.97
N ARG A 84 9.46 -4.83 -6.87
CA ARG A 84 9.50 -5.91 -5.87
C ARG A 84 8.08 -6.25 -5.38
N PRO A 85 7.79 -7.52 -5.05
CA PRO A 85 6.49 -7.88 -4.52
C PRO A 85 6.25 -7.26 -3.14
N ILE A 86 5.02 -6.80 -2.89
CA ILE A 86 4.59 -6.37 -1.55
C ILE A 86 4.30 -7.61 -0.71
N THR A 87 5.10 -7.82 0.34
CA THR A 87 4.99 -9.00 1.23
C THR A 87 4.26 -8.72 2.54
N SER A 88 3.79 -7.50 2.75
CA SER A 88 3.13 -7.06 4.00
C SER A 88 1.60 -7.08 3.96
N LEU A 89 1.00 -7.40 2.80
CA LEU A 89 -0.45 -7.48 2.67
C LEU A 89 -0.98 -8.69 3.45
N PHE A 90 -2.16 -8.52 4.06
CA PHE A 90 -2.89 -9.67 4.60
C PHE A 90 -3.29 -10.59 3.43
N PRO A 91 -3.11 -11.91 3.58
CA PRO A 91 -3.37 -12.84 2.49
C PRO A 91 -4.85 -12.91 2.12
N ARG A 92 -5.13 -13.34 0.88
CA ARG A 92 -6.49 -13.49 0.38
C ARG A 92 -7.14 -14.71 1.04
N LEU A 93 -8.31 -14.52 1.65
CA LEU A 93 -9.04 -15.58 2.33
C LEU A 93 -9.43 -16.71 1.36
N SER A 94 -9.35 -17.95 1.84
CA SER A 94 -9.70 -19.16 1.09
C SER A 94 -10.81 -19.96 1.78
N PRO A 95 -11.77 -20.53 1.02
CA PRO A 95 -11.96 -20.36 -0.42
C PRO A 95 -12.31 -18.91 -0.79
N ALA A 96 -11.91 -18.48 -1.98
CA ALA A 96 -12.38 -17.23 -2.53
C ALA A 96 -13.87 -17.37 -2.91
N PRO A 97 -14.66 -16.29 -2.82
CA PRO A 97 -16.04 -16.31 -3.30
C PRO A 97 -16.09 -16.60 -4.81
N ASP A 98 -17.20 -17.18 -5.27
CA ASP A 98 -17.44 -17.54 -6.67
C ASP A 98 -18.18 -16.45 -7.46
N ASP A 99 -18.41 -15.30 -6.83
CA ASP A 99 -19.04 -14.13 -7.42
C ASP A 99 -18.13 -12.88 -7.35
N ASP A 100 -18.60 -11.80 -7.99
CA ASP A 100 -17.89 -10.51 -8.09
C ASP A 100 -18.43 -9.45 -7.09
N HIS A 101 -19.26 -9.85 -6.12
CA HIS A 101 -19.80 -8.94 -5.11
C HIS A 101 -18.77 -8.64 -4.01
N HIS A 102 -19.08 -7.65 -3.17
CA HIS A 102 -18.23 -7.32 -2.04
C HIS A 102 -18.61 -8.19 -0.85
N HIS A 103 -17.63 -8.92 -0.31
CA HIS A 103 -17.82 -9.76 0.87
C HIS A 103 -17.29 -9.09 2.13
N VAL A 104 -18.01 -9.28 3.24
CA VAL A 104 -17.60 -8.83 4.56
C VAL A 104 -17.30 -10.04 5.44
N TYR A 105 -16.14 -10.04 6.08
CA TYR A 105 -15.68 -11.17 6.88
C TYR A 105 -15.50 -10.77 8.35
N ILE A 106 -16.03 -11.59 9.26
CA ILE A 106 -15.85 -11.41 10.71
C ILE A 106 -14.80 -12.38 11.22
N SER A 107 -13.83 -11.89 12.00
CA SER A 107 -12.79 -12.72 12.59
C SER A 107 -13.30 -13.51 13.80
N MET A 108 -13.33 -14.84 13.68
CA MET A 108 -13.70 -15.74 14.78
C MET A 108 -12.72 -15.64 15.95
N GLY A 109 -11.42 -15.47 15.66
CA GLY A 109 -10.40 -15.26 16.68
C GLY A 109 -10.70 -14.03 17.55
N HIS A 110 -11.12 -12.91 16.95
CA HIS A 110 -11.50 -11.73 17.72
C HIS A 110 -12.76 -11.95 18.56
N MET A 111 -13.76 -12.68 18.05
CA MET A 111 -14.94 -13.05 18.83
C MET A 111 -14.60 -13.87 20.07
N GLN A 112 -13.57 -14.72 19.99
CA GLN A 112 -13.10 -15.58 21.08
C GLN A 112 -11.98 -14.96 21.92
N ALA A 113 -11.63 -13.68 21.71
CA ALA A 113 -10.48 -13.03 22.33
C ALA A 113 -9.13 -13.77 22.10
N MET A 114 -8.98 -14.38 20.92
CA MET A 114 -7.79 -15.09 20.43
C MET A 114 -7.35 -14.52 19.06
N PRO A 115 -6.80 -13.29 19.00
CA PRO A 115 -6.50 -12.60 17.72
C PRO A 115 -5.21 -13.06 17.04
N GLU A 116 -4.37 -13.81 17.75
CA GLU A 116 -3.11 -14.35 17.25
C GLU A 116 -3.32 -15.45 16.19
N ALA A 117 -2.31 -15.68 15.36
CA ALA A 117 -2.34 -16.78 14.41
C ALA A 117 -2.33 -18.13 15.15
N MET A 118 -3.24 -19.01 14.77
CA MET A 118 -3.37 -20.35 15.34
C MET A 118 -2.37 -21.32 14.69
N PRO A 119 -1.77 -22.24 15.48
CA PRO A 119 -1.04 -23.37 14.92
C PRO A 119 -1.93 -24.21 13.98
N PRO A 120 -1.39 -24.84 12.92
CA PRO A 120 -2.21 -25.52 11.89
C PRO A 120 -3.22 -26.53 12.45
N LEU A 121 -2.82 -27.38 13.40
CA LEU A 121 -3.72 -28.35 14.01
C LEU A 121 -4.85 -27.70 14.83
N VAL A 122 -4.53 -26.62 15.55
CA VAL A 122 -5.52 -25.87 16.33
C VAL A 122 -6.54 -25.23 15.40
N ARG A 123 -6.07 -24.60 14.31
CA ARG A 123 -6.93 -24.05 13.26
C ARG A 123 -7.85 -25.12 12.67
N ASP A 124 -7.33 -26.30 12.33
CA ASP A 124 -8.14 -27.36 11.72
C ASP A 124 -9.25 -27.86 12.67
N VAL A 125 -8.96 -28.00 13.97
CA VAL A 125 -9.95 -28.35 15.00
C VAL A 125 -11.03 -27.27 15.11
N TRP A 126 -10.63 -25.99 15.17
CA TRP A 126 -11.58 -24.88 15.25
C TRP A 126 -12.42 -24.72 14.00
N ARG A 127 -11.88 -25.03 12.81
CA ARG A 127 -12.62 -25.03 11.55
C ARG A 127 -13.73 -26.09 11.57
N ILE A 128 -13.42 -27.30 12.02
CA ILE A 128 -14.41 -28.38 12.16
C ILE A 128 -15.47 -28.01 13.21
N TYR A 129 -15.04 -27.50 14.36
CA TYR A 129 -15.97 -27.09 15.43
C TYR A 129 -16.91 -25.98 14.96
N THR A 130 -16.39 -24.92 14.35
CA THR A 130 -17.18 -23.78 13.86
C THR A 130 -18.16 -24.23 12.78
N GLY A 131 -17.72 -25.03 11.81
CA GLY A 131 -18.60 -25.57 10.77
C GLY A 131 -19.75 -26.43 11.33
N ASN A 132 -19.45 -27.31 12.31
CA ASN A 132 -20.46 -28.13 12.96
C ASN A 132 -21.44 -27.29 13.82
N ALA A 133 -20.94 -26.29 14.53
CA ALA A 133 -21.76 -25.43 15.38
C ALA A 133 -22.75 -24.58 14.55
N LEU A 134 -22.30 -24.04 13.41
CA LEU A 134 -23.16 -23.31 12.48
C LEU A 134 -24.22 -24.24 11.86
N SER A 135 -23.82 -25.43 11.43
CA SER A 135 -24.75 -26.44 10.90
C SER A 135 -25.81 -26.87 11.92
N ALA A 136 -25.43 -26.98 13.21
CA ALA A 136 -26.35 -27.35 14.29
C ALA A 136 -27.31 -26.23 14.70
N ALA A 137 -27.05 -24.99 14.29
CA ALA A 137 -27.88 -23.82 14.60
C ALA A 137 -29.01 -23.58 13.58
N ASP A 138 -29.29 -24.56 12.68
CA ASP A 138 -30.26 -24.43 11.56
C ASP A 138 -29.98 -23.24 10.63
N LEU A 139 -28.74 -22.75 10.61
CA LEU A 139 -28.25 -21.91 9.53
C LEU A 139 -28.13 -22.82 8.29
N ASP A 140 -28.84 -22.45 7.24
CA ASP A 140 -29.21 -23.32 6.11
C ASP A 140 -28.03 -24.18 5.58
N PRO A 141 -28.17 -25.53 5.57
CA PRO A 141 -27.12 -26.43 5.10
C PRO A 141 -26.81 -26.32 3.60
N THR A 142 -27.56 -25.52 2.84
CA THR A 142 -27.28 -25.18 1.43
C THR A 142 -26.34 -23.98 1.25
N LEU A 143 -26.08 -23.20 2.30
CA LEU A 143 -25.16 -22.04 2.28
C LEU A 143 -23.67 -22.41 2.24
N GLY A 144 -23.35 -23.71 2.21
CA GLY A 144 -21.97 -24.18 2.26
C GLY A 144 -21.34 -23.97 3.64
N ASN A 145 -20.03 -24.18 3.76
CA ASN A 145 -19.30 -23.83 4.97
C ASN A 145 -18.86 -22.36 4.86
N PRO A 146 -19.46 -21.40 5.61
CA PRO A 146 -19.13 -19.97 5.50
C PRO A 146 -17.77 -19.63 6.14
N THR A 147 -17.03 -20.66 6.56
CA THR A 147 -15.73 -20.53 7.20
C THR A 147 -14.64 -20.40 6.14
N VAL A 148 -13.99 -19.25 6.10
CA VAL A 148 -12.80 -19.00 5.29
C VAL A 148 -11.58 -18.82 6.19
N GLU A 149 -10.39 -19.13 5.68
CA GLU A 149 -9.15 -19.05 6.44
C GLU A 149 -8.02 -18.44 5.62
N ASP A 150 -7.14 -17.70 6.30
CA ASP A 150 -5.76 -17.44 5.88
C ASP A 150 -5.00 -16.78 7.06
N GLY A 151 -3.67 -16.68 6.97
CA GLY A 151 -2.83 -16.02 7.97
C GLY A 151 -2.88 -16.71 9.34
N GLY A 152 -3.20 -18.02 9.36
CA GLY A 152 -3.41 -18.80 10.58
C GLY A 152 -4.69 -18.43 11.33
N ARG A 153 -5.64 -17.75 10.71
CA ARG A 153 -6.87 -17.25 11.35
C ARG A 153 -8.11 -17.73 10.60
N ILE A 154 -9.22 -17.78 11.32
CA ILE A 154 -10.51 -18.21 10.82
C ILE A 154 -11.46 -17.01 10.79
N TYR A 155 -12.21 -16.91 9.71
CA TYR A 155 -13.20 -15.88 9.48
C TYR A 155 -14.53 -16.51 9.04
N ILE A 156 -15.61 -15.76 9.26
CA ILE A 156 -16.96 -16.11 8.82
C ILE A 156 -17.38 -15.08 7.78
N ASP A 157 -17.76 -15.53 6.60
CA ASP A 157 -18.41 -14.69 5.59
C ASP A 157 -19.86 -14.42 5.98
N VAL A 158 -20.24 -13.15 6.13
CA VAL A 158 -21.59 -12.79 6.58
C VAL A 158 -22.59 -12.64 5.44
N GLU A 159 -22.12 -12.48 4.19
CA GLU A 159 -22.99 -12.32 3.02
C GLU A 159 -23.55 -13.68 2.57
N THR A 160 -22.84 -14.77 2.87
CA THR A 160 -23.38 -16.13 2.72
C THR A 160 -24.49 -16.46 3.72
N LEU A 161 -24.83 -15.55 4.65
CA LEU A 161 -25.84 -15.80 5.70
C LEU A 161 -27.15 -15.01 5.49
N SER A 162 -27.27 -14.21 4.42
CA SER A 162 -28.45 -13.38 4.10
C SER A 162 -29.20 -13.87 2.87
#